data_AF-A0A7Y2QA46-F1
#
_entry.id   AF-A0A7Y2QA46-F1
#
_cell.length_a   1.000
_cell.length_b   1.000
_cell.length_c   1.000
_cell.angle_alpha   90.00
_cell.angle_beta   90.00
_cell.angle_gamma   90.00
#
_symmetry.space_group_name_H-M   'P 1'
#
loop_
_entity.id
_entity.type
_entity.pdbx_description
1 polymer ?
#
loop_
_entity_poly.entity_id
_entity_poly.type
_entity_poly.pdbx_seq_one_letter_code
_entity_poly.pdbx_strand_id
1 'polypeptide(L)'
;MTIYLPIAELSVNIFIILGMGAAVGFLSGMFGVGGGFLITPLLIFYNIPPVVAVATGANQVVASSISGAITHFRRGTLDMKLGTVLLVGGLAGATIGIWIFSLLRRVGQLDLIISLMYVIFLGTVGGLMLLESINAMRRAAKNVPPTPRRPGPPHRGPPPPPDGRCQTS
;
A
#
# COMPACT_ATOMS: atom_id res chain seq x y z
N MET A 1 -3.50 21.83 -24.87
CA MET A 1 -4.83 22.07 -24.30
C MET A 1 -4.67 22.31 -22.81
N THR A 2 -4.60 23.59 -22.42
CA THR A 2 -4.47 24.04 -21.03
C THR A 2 -5.84 24.02 -20.36
N ILE A 3 -5.98 23.34 -19.23
CA ILE A 3 -7.20 23.33 -18.44
C ILE A 3 -6.94 24.21 -17.22
N TYR A 4 -7.76 25.25 -17.05
CA TYR A 4 -7.73 26.10 -15.87
C TYR A 4 -8.40 25.34 -14.73
N LEU A 5 -7.66 25.06 -13.64
CA LEU A 5 -8.26 24.51 -12.42
C LEU A 5 -8.60 25.67 -11.47
N PRO A 6 -9.89 25.99 -11.25
CA PRO A 6 -10.31 27.13 -10.42
C PRO A 6 -10.03 26.94 -8.92
N ILE A 7 -9.61 25.75 -8.49
CA ILE A 7 -9.23 25.47 -7.09
C ILE A 7 -7.81 25.98 -6.76
N ALA A 8 -6.93 26.18 -7.75
CA ALA A 8 -5.51 26.49 -7.54
C ALA A 8 -4.97 27.71 -8.30
N GLU A 9 -5.81 28.47 -9.01
CA GLU A 9 -5.42 29.65 -9.82
C GLU A 9 -4.21 29.43 -10.76
N LEU A 10 -4.01 28.19 -11.25
CA LEU A 10 -2.90 27.84 -12.14
C LEU A 10 -3.39 27.16 -13.42
N SER A 11 -2.88 27.62 -14.57
CA SER A 11 -3.10 27.00 -15.87
C SER A 11 -2.14 25.83 -16.06
N VAL A 12 -2.60 24.60 -15.81
CA VAL A 12 -1.76 23.39 -15.92
C VAL A 12 -2.07 22.66 -17.22
N ASN A 13 -1.00 22.22 -17.90
CA ASN A 13 -1.10 21.45 -19.14
C ASN A 13 -1.56 20.02 -18.83
N ILE A 14 -2.55 19.50 -19.55
CA ILE A 14 -3.10 18.15 -19.36
C ILE A 14 -2.00 17.07 -19.36
N PHE A 15 -0.95 17.26 -20.16
CA PHE A 15 0.20 16.36 -20.22
C PHE A 15 0.99 16.29 -18.92
N ILE A 16 1.06 17.37 -18.14
CA ILE A 16 1.76 17.40 -16.85
C ILE A 16 0.95 16.67 -15.78
N ILE A 17 -0.38 16.85 -15.75
CA ILE A 17 -1.25 16.12 -14.83
C ILE A 17 -1.23 14.62 -15.14
N LEU A 18 -1.29 14.27 -16.43
CA LEU A 18 -1.20 12.89 -16.87
C LEU A 18 0.17 12.28 -16.52
N GLY A 19 1.26 13.03 -16.74
CA GLY A 19 2.62 12.60 -16.43
C GLY A 19 2.86 12.40 -14.93
N MET A 20 2.42 13.35 -14.08
CA MET A 20 2.48 13.19 -12.64
C MET A 20 1.59 12.05 -12.15
N GLY A 21 0.36 11.94 -12.66
CA GLY A 21 -0.56 10.86 -12.30
C GLY A 21 -0.01 9.49 -12.67
N ALA A 22 0.62 9.37 -13.84
CA ALA A 22 1.28 8.15 -14.28
C ALA A 22 2.52 7.82 -13.42
N ALA A 23 3.37 8.81 -13.12
CA ALA A 23 4.53 8.62 -12.26
C ALA A 23 4.13 8.22 -10.83
N VAL A 24 3.20 8.96 -10.22
CA VAL A 24 2.70 8.66 -8.87
C VAL A 24 1.99 7.31 -8.85
N GLY A 25 1.20 6.99 -9.86
CA GLY A 25 0.53 5.69 -10.01
C GLY A 25 1.52 4.54 -10.17
N PHE A 26 2.59 4.73 -10.93
CA PHE A 26 3.65 3.75 -11.14
C PHE A 26 4.45 3.51 -9.85
N LEU A 27 4.92 4.57 -9.19
CA LEU A 27 5.60 4.45 -7.88
C LEU A 27 4.68 3.79 -6.85
N SER A 28 3.42 4.23 -6.76
CA SER A 28 2.41 3.62 -5.89
C SER A 28 2.22 2.13 -6.16
N GLY A 29 2.16 1.74 -7.44
CA GLY A 29 2.03 0.35 -7.86
C GLY A 29 3.25 -0.50 -7.49
N MET A 30 4.46 0.06 -7.61
CA MET A 30 5.70 -0.63 -7.23
C MET A 30 5.76 -0.92 -5.73
N PHE A 31 5.34 0.03 -4.88
CA PHE A 31 5.33 -0.19 -3.43
C PHE A 31 4.20 -1.12 -2.98
N GLY A 32 3.16 -1.33 -3.79
CA GLY A 32 2.07 -2.25 -3.49
C GLY A 32 1.16 -1.83 -2.32
N VAL A 33 1.41 -0.66 -1.70
CA VAL A 33 0.68 -0.15 -0.52
C VAL A 33 -0.60 0.62 -0.89
N GLY A 34 -0.92 0.75 -2.19
CA GLY A 34 -2.17 1.39 -2.63
C GLY A 34 -2.17 2.93 -2.64
N GLY A 35 -0.99 3.57 -2.69
CA GLY A 35 -0.82 4.99 -3.08
C GLY A 35 -1.26 6.05 -2.08
N GLY A 36 -2.16 5.73 -1.16
CA GLY A 36 -2.73 6.69 -0.20
C GLY A 36 -1.68 7.32 0.71
N PHE A 37 -0.63 6.57 1.08
CA PHE A 37 0.43 7.08 1.97
C PHE A 37 1.30 8.17 1.33
N LEU A 38 1.37 8.22 -0.02
CA LEU A 38 2.10 9.25 -0.78
C LEU A 38 1.19 10.39 -1.22
N ILE A 39 -0.09 10.11 -1.50
CA ILE A 39 -1.03 11.12 -2.00
C ILE A 39 -1.35 12.16 -0.94
N THR A 40 -1.57 11.76 0.31
CA THR A 40 -1.87 12.70 1.40
C THR A 40 -0.78 13.75 1.63
N PRO A 41 0.52 13.41 1.80
CA PRO A 41 1.57 14.41 1.96
C PRO A 41 1.79 15.25 0.71
N LEU A 42 1.61 14.69 -0.50
CA LEU A 42 1.72 15.45 -1.74
C LEU A 42 0.63 16.54 -1.84
N LEU A 43 -0.60 16.22 -1.42
CA LEU A 43 -1.72 17.17 -1.34
C LEU A 43 -1.47 18.24 -0.28
N ILE A 44 -0.94 17.86 0.89
CA ILE A 44 -0.56 18.82 1.96
C ILE A 44 0.54 19.76 1.46
N PHE A 45 1.52 19.26 0.70
CA PHE A 45 2.56 20.09 0.07
C PHE A 45 1.96 21.08 -0.93
N TYR A 46 0.82 20.74 -1.52
CA TYR A 46 0.05 21.61 -2.41
C TYR A 46 -0.91 22.57 -1.66
N ASN A 47 -0.70 22.79 -0.35
CA ASN A 47 -1.53 23.66 0.52
C ASN A 47 -3.01 23.23 0.65
N ILE A 48 -3.33 21.95 0.41
CA ILE A 48 -4.68 21.44 0.63
C ILE A 48 -4.86 21.08 2.12
N PRO A 49 -6.02 21.43 2.74
CA PRO A 49 -6.29 21.09 4.13
C PRO A 49 -6.05 19.60 4.43
N PRO A 50 -5.26 19.25 5.47
CA PRO A 50 -4.89 17.87 5.78
C PRO A 50 -6.09 16.95 5.99
N VAL A 51 -7.19 17.49 6.53
CA VAL A 51 -8.45 16.73 6.73
C VAL A 51 -9.00 16.19 5.40
N VAL A 52 -8.97 16.99 4.33
CA VAL A 52 -9.45 16.60 3.00
C VAL A 52 -8.47 15.62 2.34
N ALA A 53 -7.17 15.87 2.51
CA ALA A 53 -6.12 15.03 1.96
C ALA A 53 -6.11 13.61 2.57
N VAL A 54 -6.33 13.50 3.89
CA VAL A 54 -6.45 12.21 4.59
C VAL A 54 -7.72 11.48 4.18
N ALA A 55 -8.86 12.18 4.11
CA ALA A 55 -10.14 11.57 3.71
C ALA A 55 -10.08 11.00 2.27
N THR A 56 -9.46 11.74 1.35
CA THR A 56 -9.29 11.30 -0.04
C THR A 56 -8.38 10.07 -0.13
N GLY A 57 -7.24 10.08 0.59
CA GLY A 57 -6.32 8.94 0.64
C GLY A 57 -6.96 7.69 1.22
N ALA A 58 -7.76 7.82 2.30
CA ALA A 58 -8.47 6.71 2.91
C ALA A 58 -9.45 6.03 1.94
N ASN A 59 -10.24 6.82 1.18
CA ASN A 59 -11.15 6.27 0.17
C ASN A 59 -10.40 5.51 -0.93
N GLN A 60 -9.25 6.01 -1.37
CA GLN A 60 -8.43 5.33 -2.38
C GLN A 60 -7.86 4.01 -1.87
N VAL A 61 -7.39 3.97 -0.62
CA VAL A 61 -6.88 2.74 0.02
C VAL A 61 -8.00 1.71 0.15
N VAL A 62 -9.21 2.13 0.51
CA VAL A 62 -10.39 1.25 0.57
C VAL A 62 -10.69 0.67 -0.82
N ALA A 63 -10.71 1.50 -1.87
CA ALA A 63 -10.95 1.04 -3.24
C ALA A 63 -9.90 0.02 -3.70
N SER A 64 -8.62 0.29 -3.44
CA SER A 64 -7.51 -0.63 -3.76
C SER A 64 -7.60 -1.94 -2.96
N SER A 65 -7.95 -1.84 -1.67
CA SER A 65 -8.08 -2.99 -0.78
C SER A 65 -9.23 -3.90 -1.17
N ILE A 66 -10.39 -3.34 -1.56
CA ILE A 66 -11.53 -4.10 -2.07
C ILE A 66 -11.14 -4.82 -3.37
N SER A 67 -10.48 -4.13 -4.31
CA SER A 67 -10.01 -4.74 -5.56
C SER A 67 -9.04 -5.91 -5.31
N GLY A 68 -8.12 -5.74 -4.36
CA GLY A 68 -7.21 -6.81 -3.93
C GLY A 68 -7.96 -7.98 -3.29
N ALA A 69 -8.86 -7.69 -2.35
CA ALA A 69 -9.67 -8.69 -1.66
C ALA A 69 -10.50 -9.54 -2.64
N ILE A 70 -11.17 -8.92 -3.62
CA ILE A 70 -11.93 -9.65 -4.65
C ILE A 70 -11.00 -10.57 -5.45
N THR A 71 -9.81 -10.09 -5.82
CA THR A 71 -8.85 -10.90 -6.59
C THR A 71 -8.39 -12.13 -5.81
N HIS A 72 -8.07 -11.96 -4.53
CA HIS A 72 -7.69 -13.08 -3.65
C HIS A 72 -8.86 -14.00 -3.32
N PHE A 73 -10.08 -13.47 -3.24
CA PHE A 73 -11.30 -14.25 -3.04
C PHE A 73 -11.56 -15.18 -4.22
N ARG A 74 -11.42 -14.68 -5.45
CA ARG A 74 -11.57 -15.50 -6.68
C ARG A 74 -10.51 -16.58 -6.81
N ARG A 75 -9.34 -16.41 -6.17
CA ARG A 75 -8.24 -17.41 -6.18
C ARG A 75 -8.36 -18.44 -5.06
N GLY A 76 -9.36 -18.35 -4.18
CA GLY A 76 -9.54 -19.27 -3.05
C GLY A 76 -8.41 -19.23 -2.02
N THR A 77 -7.53 -18.23 -2.07
CA THR A 77 -6.35 -18.09 -1.18
C THR A 77 -6.65 -17.17 0.01
N LEU A 78 -7.89 -16.71 0.18
CA LEU A 78 -8.27 -15.90 1.32
C LEU A 78 -8.44 -16.76 2.57
N ASP A 79 -7.53 -16.58 3.52
CA ASP A 79 -7.73 -17.07 4.87
C ASP A 79 -8.73 -16.17 5.61
N MET A 80 -9.95 -16.67 5.79
CA MET A 80 -11.03 -15.96 6.49
C MET A 80 -10.66 -15.64 7.94
N LYS A 81 -9.80 -16.43 8.58
CA LYS A 81 -9.33 -16.19 9.95
C LYS A 81 -8.41 -14.98 9.98
N LEU A 82 -7.48 -14.88 9.03
CA LEU A 82 -6.60 -13.72 8.92
C LEU A 82 -7.39 -12.46 8.57
N GLY A 83 -8.34 -12.57 7.62
CA GLY A 83 -9.19 -11.45 7.20
C GLY A 83 -10.01 -10.86 8.34
N THR A 84 -10.62 -11.70 9.17
CA THR A 84 -11.41 -11.24 10.34
C THR A 84 -10.55 -10.57 11.40
N VAL A 85 -9.36 -11.10 11.68
CA VAL A 85 -8.41 -10.47 12.62
C VAL A 85 -7.96 -9.10 12.14
N LEU A 86 -7.62 -8.96 10.84
CA LEU A 86 -7.27 -7.65 10.26
C LEU A 86 -8.44 -6.68 10.30
N LEU A 87 -9.66 -7.16 10.04
CA LEU A 87 -10.85 -6.31 10.04
C LEU A 87 -11.16 -5.77 11.45
N VAL A 88 -11.12 -6.63 12.47
CA VAL A 88 -11.35 -6.22 13.86
C VAL A 88 -10.23 -5.31 14.36
N GLY A 89 -8.96 -5.68 14.12
CA GLY A 89 -7.82 -4.85 14.50
C GLY A 89 -7.81 -3.49 13.79
N GLY A 90 -8.16 -3.48 12.50
CA GLY A 90 -8.29 -2.27 11.70
C GLY A 90 -9.42 -1.35 12.17
N LEU A 91 -10.60 -1.90 12.45
CA LEU A 91 -11.73 -1.13 12.98
C LEU A 91 -11.42 -0.57 14.37
N ALA A 92 -10.86 -1.37 15.26
CA ALA A 92 -10.48 -0.93 16.60
C ALA A 92 -9.42 0.18 16.53
N GLY A 93 -8.35 -0.03 15.76
CA GLY A 93 -7.28 0.95 15.57
C GLY A 93 -7.76 2.25 14.93
N ALA A 94 -8.59 2.17 13.89
CA ALA A 94 -9.17 3.34 13.22
C ALA A 94 -10.08 4.14 14.17
N THR A 95 -10.92 3.45 14.95
CA THR A 95 -11.82 4.11 15.91
C THR A 95 -11.04 4.83 17.01
N ILE A 96 -10.03 4.18 17.59
CA ILE A 96 -9.15 4.78 18.60
C ILE A 96 -8.38 5.96 17.99
N GLY A 97 -7.88 5.82 16.77
CA GLY A 97 -7.17 6.88 16.04
C GLY A 97 -8.05 8.10 15.79
N ILE A 98 -9.30 7.91 15.33
CA ILE A 98 -10.27 9.00 15.12
C ILE A 98 -10.59 9.69 16.46
N TRP A 99 -10.71 8.92 17.54
CA TRP A 99 -11.00 9.48 18.86
C TRP A 99 -9.85 10.38 19.35
N ILE A 100 -8.60 9.88 19.28
CA ILE A 100 -7.38 10.65 19.55
C ILE A 100 -7.29 11.89 18.66
N PHE A 101 -7.62 11.74 17.36
CA PHE A 101 -7.58 12.81 16.38
C PHE A 101 -8.59 13.91 16.71
N SER A 102 -9.80 13.53 17.13
CA SER A 102 -10.84 14.49 17.53
C SER A 102 -10.46 15.25 18.81
N LEU A 103 -9.72 14.61 19.72
CA LEU A 103 -9.22 15.25 20.94
C LEU A 103 -8.15 16.29 20.61
N LEU A 104 -7.18 15.94 19.77
CA LEU A 104 -6.16 16.86 19.24
C LEU A 104 -6.78 18.00 18.43
N ARG A 105 -7.92 17.76 17.76
CA ARG A 105 -8.68 18.79 17.04
C ARG A 105 -9.11 19.95 17.92
N ARG A 106 -9.55 19.65 19.14
CA ARG A 106 -10.02 20.67 20.08
C ARG A 106 -8.91 21.59 20.58
N VAL A 107 -7.65 21.14 20.51
CA VAL A 107 -6.47 21.90 20.95
C VAL A 107 -6.00 22.91 19.88
N GLY A 108 -6.54 22.85 18.65
CA GLY A 108 -6.22 23.81 17.57
C GLY A 108 -4.88 23.58 16.87
N GLN A 109 -4.15 22.52 17.22
CA GLN A 109 -2.80 22.23 16.71
C GLN A 109 -2.75 21.09 15.67
N LEU A 110 -3.87 20.83 14.99
CA LEU A 110 -4.00 19.68 14.08
C LEU A 110 -3.02 19.68 12.93
N ASP A 111 -2.94 20.80 12.20
CA ASP A 111 -2.14 20.88 10.99
C ASP A 111 -0.66 20.60 11.28
N LEU A 112 -0.17 21.13 12.41
CA LEU A 112 1.20 20.89 12.88
C LEU A 112 1.42 19.42 13.19
N ILE A 113 0.52 18.79 13.97
CA ILE A 113 0.70 17.40 14.42
C ILE A 113 0.59 16.42 13.25
N ILE A 114 -0.37 16.65 12.35
CA ILE A 114 -0.53 15.81 11.15
C ILE A 114 0.72 15.92 10.28
N SER A 115 1.21 17.14 10.03
CA SER A 115 2.43 17.37 9.26
C SER A 115 3.64 16.67 9.91
N LEU A 116 3.83 16.81 11.22
CA LEU A 116 4.94 16.19 11.96
C LEU A 116 4.86 14.66 11.92
N MET A 117 3.68 14.08 12.12
CA MET A 117 3.46 12.63 12.00
C MET A 117 3.77 12.13 10.60
N TYR A 118 3.37 12.87 9.56
CA TYR A 118 3.70 12.52 8.17
C TYR A 118 5.19 12.62 7.88
N VAL A 119 5.88 13.67 8.36
CA VAL A 119 7.33 13.82 8.19
C VAL A 119 8.08 12.68 8.88
N ILE A 120 7.69 12.31 10.10
CA ILE A 120 8.29 11.18 10.82
C ILE A 120 8.02 9.87 10.08
N PHE A 121 6.78 9.64 9.65
CA PHE A 121 6.38 8.42 8.95
C PHE A 121 7.12 8.27 7.61
N LEU A 122 7.09 9.29 6.74
CA LEU A 122 7.78 9.29 5.44
C LEU A 122 9.30 9.26 5.61
N GLY A 123 9.83 9.99 6.61
CA GLY A 123 11.25 9.97 6.94
C GLY A 123 11.71 8.58 7.38
N THR A 124 10.89 7.87 8.17
CA THR A 124 11.18 6.50 8.61
C THR A 124 11.07 5.53 7.43
N VAL A 125 10.00 5.57 6.65
CA VAL A 125 9.80 4.69 5.49
C VAL A 125 10.90 4.93 4.44
N GLY A 126 11.18 6.19 4.11
CA GLY A 126 12.25 6.57 3.19
C GLY A 126 13.63 6.16 3.71
N GLY A 127 13.88 6.36 5.01
CA GLY A 127 15.12 5.94 5.68
C GLY A 127 15.31 4.43 5.66
N LEU A 128 14.29 3.65 6.00
CA LEU A 128 14.33 2.19 5.94
C LEU A 128 14.56 1.68 4.52
N MET A 129 13.87 2.26 3.52
CA MET A 129 14.08 1.92 2.11
C MET A 129 15.47 2.29 1.61
N LEU A 130 16.02 3.43 2.04
CA LEU A 130 17.37 3.85 1.71
C LEU A 130 18.43 2.95 2.37
N LEU A 131 18.23 2.56 3.63
CA LEU A 131 19.11 1.62 4.33
C LEU A 131 19.08 0.23 3.67
N GLU A 132 17.91 -0.26 3.29
CA GLU A 132 17.77 -1.53 2.58
C GLU A 132 18.42 -1.45 1.19
N SER A 133 18.24 -0.35 0.47
CA SER A 133 18.88 -0.10 -0.83
C SER A 133 20.40 -0.03 -0.73
N ILE A 134 20.94 0.71 0.25
CA ILE A 134 22.39 0.79 0.50
C ILE A 134 22.94 -0.57 0.94
N ASN A 135 22.23 -1.29 1.80
CA ASN A 135 22.64 -2.63 2.23
C ASN A 135 22.58 -3.64 1.08
N ALA A 136 21.58 -3.58 0.20
CA ALA A 136 21.50 -4.39 -0.99
C ALA A 136 22.67 -4.09 -1.95
N MET A 137 22.99 -2.82 -2.19
CA MET A 137 24.15 -2.40 -2.98
C MET A 137 25.47 -2.84 -2.33
N ARG A 138 25.61 -2.75 -1.00
CA ARG A 138 26.80 -3.21 -0.26
C ARG A 138 26.94 -4.74 -0.30
N ARG A 139 25.83 -5.50 -0.29
CA ARG A 139 25.83 -6.96 -0.44
C ARG A 139 26.21 -7.38 -1.87
N ALA A 140 25.74 -6.64 -2.87
CA ALA A 140 26.14 -6.80 -4.26
C ALA A 140 27.63 -6.48 -4.47
N ALA A 141 28.13 -5.40 -3.84
CA ALA A 141 29.55 -5.03 -3.88
C ALA A 141 30.46 -6.02 -3.13
N LYS A 142 29.92 -6.77 -2.16
CA LYS A 142 30.65 -7.83 -1.43
C LYS A 142 30.62 -9.20 -2.13
N ASN A 143 30.06 -9.33 -3.34
CA ASN A 143 30.00 -10.59 -4.10
C ASN A 143 29.55 -11.78 -3.24
N VAL A 144 28.56 -11.60 -2.35
CA VAL A 144 27.99 -12.73 -1.61
C VAL A 144 27.10 -13.49 -2.61
N PRO A 145 27.47 -14.69 -3.07
CA PRO A 145 26.64 -15.41 -4.02
C PRO A 145 25.26 -15.65 -3.40
N PRO A 146 24.17 -15.42 -4.16
CA PRO A 146 22.82 -15.68 -3.67
C PRO A 146 22.73 -17.15 -3.24
N THR A 147 22.41 -17.38 -1.97
CA THR A 147 22.15 -18.72 -1.48
C THR A 147 20.99 -19.31 -2.30
N PRO A 148 21.16 -20.49 -2.93
CA PRO A 148 20.08 -21.12 -3.67
C PRO A 148 18.90 -21.34 -2.71
N ARG A 149 17.75 -20.73 -3.02
CA ARG A 149 16.48 -21.12 -2.39
C ARG A 149 16.36 -22.62 -2.58
N ARG A 150 16.33 -23.38 -1.48
CA ARG A 150 16.06 -24.81 -1.51
C ARG A 150 14.79 -25.05 -2.33
N PRO A 151 14.80 -25.97 -3.31
CA PRO A 151 13.57 -26.40 -3.95
C PRO A 151 12.60 -26.83 -2.85
N GLY A 152 11.38 -26.29 -2.88
CA GLY A 152 10.32 -26.77 -2.00
C GLY A 152 10.17 -28.30 -2.15
N PRO A 153 9.76 -29.01 -1.10
CA PRO A 153 9.57 -30.46 -1.18
C PRO A 153 8.64 -30.78 -2.37
N PRO A 154 8.92 -31.83 -3.15
CA PRO A 154 8.08 -32.21 -4.27
C PRO A 154 6.65 -32.43 -3.75
N HIS A 155 5.70 -31.68 -4.31
CA HIS A 155 4.27 -31.92 -4.09
C HIS A 155 4.01 -33.39 -4.45
N ARG A 156 3.85 -34.23 -3.43
CA ARG A 156 3.26 -35.56 -3.63
C ARG A 156 1.85 -35.33 -4.12
N GLY A 157 1.63 -35.54 -5.42
CA GLY A 157 0.29 -35.68 -5.96
C GLY A 157 -0.46 -36.80 -5.22
N PRO A 158 -1.80 -36.78 -5.25
CA PRO A 158 -2.59 -37.85 -4.64
C PRO A 158 -2.17 -39.22 -5.22
N PRO A 159 -2.15 -40.28 -4.39
CA PRO A 159 -1.76 -41.61 -4.86
C PRO A 159 -2.66 -42.05 -6.02
N PRO A 160 -2.11 -42.78 -7.01
CA PRO A 160 -2.91 -43.34 -8.09
C PRO A 160 -4.01 -44.24 -7.49
N PRO A 161 -5.21 -44.25 -8.09
CA PRO A 161 -6.29 -45.11 -7.65
C PRO A 161 -5.83 -46.59 -7.72
N PRO A 162 -6.25 -47.43 -6.77
CA PRO A 162 -5.90 -48.85 -6.78
C PRO A 162 -6.45 -49.48 -8.07
N ASP A 163 -5.54 -50.08 -8.84
CA ASP A 163 -5.86 -50.86 -10.04
C ASP A 163 -6.90 -51.93 -9.69
N GLY A 164 -8.12 -51.65 -10.11
CA GLY A 164 -9.27 -52.52 -9.93
C GLY A 164 -9.95 -52.70 -11.28
N ARG A 165 -9.28 -53.41 -12.20
CA ARG A 165 -9.83 -54.36 -13.20
C ARG A 165 -8.91 -54.51 -14.43
N CYS A 166 -8.11 -55.57 -14.41
CA CYS A 166 -7.75 -56.36 -15.60
C CYS A 166 -7.89 -57.84 -15.23
N GLN A 167 -9.13 -58.27 -14.97
CA GLN A 167 -9.55 -59.66 -14.98
C GLN A 167 -10.82 -59.74 -15.82
N THR A 168 -10.75 -60.56 -16.88
CA THR A 168 -11.76 -61.19 -17.76
C THR A 168 -11.17 -61.17 -19.17
N SER A 169 -10.57 -62.26 -19.64
CA SER A 169 -11.20 -63.50 -20.14
C SER A 169 -11.88 -63.30 -21.49
#